data_AF-A0A7X7S7H3-F1
#
_entry.id   AF-A0A7X7S7H3-F1
#
_cell.length_a   1.000
_cell.length_b   1.000
_cell.length_c   1.000
_cell.angle_alpha   90.00
_cell.angle_beta   90.00
_cell.angle_gamma   90.00
#
_symmetry.space_group_name_H-M   'P 1'
#
loop_
_entity.id
_entity.type
_entity.pdbx_description
1 polymer ?
#
loop_
_entity_poly.entity_id
_entity_poly.type
_entity_poly.pdbx_seq_one_letter_code
_entity_poly.pdbx_strand_id
1 'polypeptide(L)'
;MKRYIIPIGIIIFIINSTIIYILRPKSNTYHYSSPQIMTVEIYGEIYFPGKYQILENSTLNDLINYAQGVKPTADVSSINLNEVLQPNFTYH
;
A
#
# COMPACT_ATOMS: atom_id res chain seq x y z
N MET A 1 28.96 23.68 55.88
CA MET A 1 28.68 24.19 54.52
C MET A 1 29.04 23.09 53.51
N LYS A 2 28.07 22.27 53.05
CA LYS A 2 28.36 21.14 52.14
C LYS A 2 28.48 21.67 50.70
N ARG A 3 29.69 21.69 50.16
CA ARG A 3 29.97 22.08 48.77
C ARG A 3 29.43 21.01 47.84
N TYR A 4 28.44 21.38 47.03
CA TYR A 4 27.90 20.56 45.95
C TYR A 4 28.98 20.41 44.87
N ILE A 5 29.73 19.31 44.89
CA ILE A 5 30.58 18.91 43.78
C ILE A 5 29.77 17.87 43.02
N ILE A 6 29.03 18.32 42.02
CA ILE A 6 28.45 17.38 41.05
C ILE A 6 29.66 16.68 40.42
N PRO A 7 29.76 15.34 40.48
CA PRO A 7 30.87 14.65 39.86
C PRO A 7 30.82 14.94 38.37
N ILE A 8 31.92 15.48 37.83
CA ILE A 8 32.10 15.85 36.43
C ILE A 8 31.62 14.73 35.48
N GLY A 9 31.72 13.47 35.90
CA GLY A 9 31.18 12.31 35.18
C GLY A 9 29.67 12.36 34.89
N ILE A 10 28.84 12.92 35.78
CA ILE A 10 27.39 13.07 35.54
C ILE A 10 27.14 14.08 34.41
N ILE A 11 27.89 15.17 34.39
CA ILE A 11 27.76 16.20 33.34
C ILE A 11 28.19 15.63 31.99
N ILE A 12 29.31 14.90 31.95
CA ILE A 12 29.78 14.23 30.74
C ILE A 12 28.76 13.20 30.24
N PHE A 13 28.16 12.42 31.14
CA PHE A 13 27.13 11.44 30.79
C PHE A 13 25.90 12.11 30.17
N ILE A 14 25.42 13.22 30.76
CA ILE A 14 24.26 13.97 30.25
C ILE A 14 24.56 14.54 28.86
N ILE A 15 25.75 15.10 28.64
CA ILE A 15 26.14 15.67 27.34
C ILE A 15 26.18 14.58 26.27
N ASN A 16 26.83 13.44 26.54
CA ASN A 16 26.89 12.32 25.60
C ASN A 16 25.50 11.76 25.29
N SER A 17 24.66 11.56 26.32
CA SER A 17 23.29 11.09 26.14
C SER A 17 22.45 12.05 25.29
N THR A 18 22.60 13.36 25.50
CA THR A 18 21.88 14.39 24.75
C THR A 18 22.33 14.43 23.29
N ILE A 19 23.64 14.34 23.04
CA ILE A 19 24.19 14.29 21.68
C ILE A 19 23.66 13.06 20.94
N ILE A 20 23.68 11.88 21.57
CA ILE A 20 23.13 10.63 20.98
C ILE A 20 21.64 10.78 20.66
N TYR A 21 20.87 11.43 21.53
CA TYR A 21 19.43 11.65 21.33
C TYR A 21 19.15 12.59 20.15
N ILE A 22 19.89 13.70 20.02
CA ILE A 22 19.72 14.67 18.94
C ILE A 22 20.17 14.09 17.59
N LEU A 23 21.22 13.27 17.59
CA LEU A 23 21.70 12.58 16.39
C LEU A 23 20.85 11.38 15.98
N ARG A 24 19.87 10.97 16.80
CA ARG A 24 18.94 9.90 16.42
C ARG A 24 18.14 10.37 15.21
N PRO A 25 18.24 9.71 14.04
CA PRO A 25 17.46 10.10 12.88
C PRO A 25 15.98 10.01 13.25
N LYS A 26 15.27 11.13 13.17
CA LYS A 26 13.83 11.16 13.32
C LYS A 26 13.27 10.35 12.16
N SER A 27 12.53 9.28 12.44
CA SER A 27 11.93 8.44 11.41
C SER A 27 11.12 9.32 10.48
N ASN A 28 11.56 9.43 9.23
CA ASN A 28 10.77 10.02 8.16
C ASN A 28 9.45 9.24 8.17
N THR A 29 8.34 9.91 8.42
CA THR A 29 7.02 9.30 8.29
C THR A 29 6.81 9.01 6.81
N TYR A 30 7.25 7.83 6.36
CA TYR A 30 6.90 7.33 5.05
C TYR A 30 5.38 7.19 5.05
N HIS A 31 4.70 8.01 4.26
CA HIS A 31 3.32 7.72 3.88
C HIS A 31 3.36 6.45 3.04
N TYR A 32 3.35 5.30 3.72
CA TYR A 32 3.00 4.03 3.10
C TYR A 32 1.52 4.13 2.72
N SER A 33 1.24 4.71 1.56
CA SER A 33 -0.02 4.42 0.88
C SER A 33 0.00 2.94 0.59
N SER A 34 -0.66 2.17 1.44
CA SER A 34 -0.84 0.74 1.21
C SER A 34 -1.48 0.57 -0.17
N PRO A 35 -0.93 -0.28 -1.05
CA PRO A 35 -1.55 -0.54 -2.34
C PRO A 35 -3.00 -0.94 -2.09
N GLN A 36 -3.95 -0.14 -2.59
CA GLN A 36 -5.35 -0.51 -2.51
C GLN A 36 -5.59 -1.68 -3.45
N ILE A 37 -6.04 -2.80 -2.87
CA ILE A 37 -6.36 -4.02 -3.59
C ILE A 37 -7.88 -4.10 -3.70
N MET A 38 -8.36 -4.35 -4.91
CA MET A 38 -9.77 -4.63 -5.17
C MET A 38 -9.94 -6.06 -5.69
N THR A 39 -11.14 -6.61 -5.48
CA THR A 39 -11.51 -7.91 -6.04
C THR A 39 -12.37 -7.70 -7.27
N VAL A 40 -11.94 -8.25 -8.40
CA VAL A 40 -12.69 -8.20 -9.67
C VAL A 40 -13.01 -9.61 -10.13
N GLU A 41 -14.24 -9.79 -10.60
CA GLU A 41 -14.73 -11.03 -11.18
C GLU A 41 -14.74 -10.94 -12.70
N ILE A 42 -14.19 -11.96 -13.37
CA ILE A 42 -14.16 -12.04 -14.83
C ILE A 42 -14.70 -13.39 -15.30
N TYR A 43 -15.59 -13.34 -16.29
CA TYR A 43 -16.31 -14.48 -16.85
C TYR A 43 -16.43 -14.37 -18.38
N GLY A 44 -16.74 -15.48 -19.05
CA GLY A 44 -16.92 -15.56 -20.51
C GLY A 44 -15.87 -16.41 -21.21
N GLU A 45 -15.52 -16.02 -22.43
CA GLU A 45 -14.54 -16.73 -23.29
C GLU A 45 -13.09 -16.41 -22.92
N ILE A 46 -12.72 -16.70 -21.68
CA ILE A 46 -11.36 -16.58 -21.13
C ILE A 46 -10.87 -17.94 -20.63
N TYR A 47 -9.55 -18.11 -20.50
CA TYR A 47 -9.00 -19.40 -20.08
C TYR A 47 -9.33 -19.75 -18.64
N PHE A 48 -9.16 -18.80 -17.71
CA PHE A 48 -9.41 -19.00 -16.28
C PHE A 48 -10.41 -17.97 -15.75
N PRO A 49 -11.72 -18.25 -15.81
CA PRO A 49 -12.72 -17.40 -15.18
C PRO A 49 -12.67 -17.50 -13.65
N GLY A 50 -12.94 -16.40 -12.96
CA GLY A 50 -12.91 -16.38 -11.50
C GLY A 50 -12.74 -14.99 -10.91
N LYS A 51 -12.42 -14.97 -9.60
CA LYS A 51 -12.15 -13.75 -8.85
C LYS A 51 -10.65 -13.51 -8.77
N TYR A 52 -10.24 -12.28 -9.02
CA TYR A 52 -8.85 -11.85 -8.98
C TYR A 52 -8.70 -10.66 -8.03
N GLN A 53 -7.63 -10.70 -7.25
CA GLN A 53 -7.19 -9.54 -6.46
C GLN A 53 -6.22 -8.74 -7.31
N ILE A 54 -6.60 -7.51 -7.64
CA ILE A 54 -5.81 -6.61 -8.47
C ILE A 54 -5.61 -5.29 -7.74
N LEU A 55 -4.61 -4.52 -8.15
CA LEU A 55 -4.41 -3.19 -7.62
C LEU A 55 -5.50 -2.26 -8.18
N GLU A 56 -5.94 -1.26 -7.42
CA GLU A 56 -6.92 -0.29 -7.90
C GLU A 56 -6.46 0.47 -9.16
N ASN A 57 -5.15 0.57 -9.39
CA ASN A 57 -4.58 1.17 -10.60
C ASN A 57 -4.31 0.16 -11.74
N SER A 58 -4.72 -1.10 -11.59
CA SER A 58 -4.60 -2.12 -12.63
C SER A 58 -5.56 -1.86 -13.79
N THR A 59 -5.17 -2.32 -14.98
CA THR A 59 -5.97 -2.19 -16.19
C THR A 59 -6.75 -3.46 -16.49
N LEU A 60 -7.73 -3.36 -17.39
CA LEU A 60 -8.44 -4.54 -17.93
C LEU A 60 -7.47 -5.53 -18.57
N ASN A 61 -6.42 -5.05 -19.24
CA ASN A 61 -5.41 -5.90 -19.84
C ASN A 61 -4.66 -6.73 -18.80
N ASP A 62 -4.34 -6.13 -17.64
CA ASP A 62 -3.69 -6.85 -16.53
C ASP A 62 -4.58 -7.97 -16.00
N LEU A 63 -5.88 -7.68 -15.83
CA LEU A 63 -6.87 -8.68 -15.42
C LEU A 63 -6.99 -9.83 -16.43
N ILE A 64 -7.05 -9.51 -17.73
CA ILE A 64 -7.08 -10.52 -18.80
C ILE A 64 -5.80 -11.37 -18.80
N ASN A 65 -4.63 -10.75 -18.57
CA ASN A 65 -3.37 -11.47 -18.47
C ASN A 65 -3.34 -12.40 -17.25
N TYR A 66 -3.89 -11.99 -16.10
CA TYR A 66 -4.05 -12.87 -14.94
C TYR A 66 -4.98 -14.06 -15.25
N ALA A 67 -5.99 -13.86 -16.10
CA ALA A 67 -6.85 -14.92 -16.61
C ALA A 67 -6.22 -15.77 -17.74
N GLN A 68 -4.93 -15.59 -18.03
CA GLN A 68 -4.16 -16.23 -19.12
C GLN A 68 -4.66 -15.90 -20.55
N GLY A 69 -5.33 -14.77 -20.71
CA GLY A 69 -5.84 -14.30 -21.98
C GLY A 69 -7.25 -14.79 -22.32
N VAL A 70 -7.72 -14.36 -23.49
CA VAL A 70 -9.00 -14.76 -24.07
C VAL A 70 -8.85 -16.03 -24.91
N LYS A 71 -9.92 -16.81 -25.04
CA LYS A 71 -9.97 -17.95 -25.96
C LYS A 71 -10.06 -17.46 -27.42
N PRO A 72 -9.64 -18.27 -28.40
CA PRO A 72 -9.81 -17.94 -29.82
C PRO A 72 -11.26 -17.73 -30.27
N THR A 73 -12.21 -18.28 -29.50
CA THR A 73 -13.65 -18.17 -29.68
C THR A 73 -14.25 -16.90 -29.09
N ALA A 74 -13.45 -16.06 -28.41
CA ALA A 74 -13.92 -14.86 -27.75
C ALA A 74 -14.29 -13.76 -28.75
N ASP A 75 -15.44 -13.14 -28.53
CA ASP A 75 -15.79 -11.87 -29.16
C ASP A 75 -15.15 -10.73 -28.37
N VAL A 76 -14.08 -10.14 -28.92
CA VAL A 76 -13.35 -9.02 -28.31
C VAL A 76 -13.98 -7.65 -28.62
N SER A 77 -15.04 -7.61 -29.44
CA SER A 77 -15.72 -6.36 -29.79
C SER A 77 -16.75 -5.91 -28.75
N SER A 78 -17.17 -6.81 -27.87
CA SER A 78 -18.19 -6.55 -26.86
C SER A 78 -17.71 -6.95 -25.47
N ILE A 79 -17.73 -6.00 -24.53
CA ILE A 79 -17.33 -6.19 -23.14
C ILE A 79 -18.40 -5.57 -22.24
N ASN A 80 -18.79 -6.27 -21.19
CA ASN A 80 -19.75 -5.80 -20.20
C ASN A 80 -19.06 -5.58 -18.85
N LEU A 81 -19.20 -4.38 -18.30
CA LEU A 81 -18.67 -4.00 -16.99
C LEU A 81 -19.83 -3.79 -16.02
N ASN A 82 -19.79 -4.49 -14.89
CA ASN A 82 -20.71 -4.30 -13.79
C ASN A 82 -19.92 -3.90 -12.56
N GLU A 83 -20.28 -2.78 -11.95
CA GLU A 83 -19.71 -2.33 -10.69
C GLU A 83 -20.72 -2.51 -9.58
N VAL A 84 -20.26 -3.10 -8.47
CA VAL A 84 -21.09 -3.19 -7.26
C VAL A 84 -21.22 -1.79 -6.67
N LEU A 85 -22.45 -1.33 -6.53
CA LEU A 85 -22.73 -0.03 -5.90
C LEU A 85 -22.28 -0.06 -4.44
N GLN A 86 -21.35 0.82 -4.09
CA GLN A 86 -20.93 1.04 -2.71
C GLN A 86 -21.86 2.10 -2.09
N PRO A 87 -22.47 1.83 -0.92
CA PRO A 87 -23.51 2.68 -0.34
C PRO A 87 -23.02 4.08 0.07
N ASN A 88 -21.72 4.30 0.12
CA ASN A 88 -21.05 5.52 0.57
C ASN A 88 -20.22 6.20 -0.53
N PHE A 89 -20.38 5.82 -1.80
CA PHE A 89 -19.73 6.48 -2.93
C PHE A 89 -20.71 7.43 -3.64
N THR A 90 -20.26 8.66 -3.92
CA THR A 90 -21.02 9.58 -4.78
C THR A 90 -20.56 9.38 -6.22
N TYR A 91 -21.46 8.86 -7.05
CA TYR A 91 -21.23 8.68 -8.48
C TYR A 91 -21.58 10.00 -9.19
N HIS A 92 -20.57 10.69 -9.73
CA HIS A 92 -20.73 11.92 -10.51
C HIS A 92 -20.70 11.63 -12.01
#